data_AF-A0A1V2H3R5-F1
#
_entry.id   AF-A0A1V2H3R5-F1
#
_cell.length_a   1.000
_cell.length_b   1.000
_cell.length_c   1.000
_cell.angle_alpha   90.00
_cell.angle_beta   90.00
_cell.angle_gamma   90.00
#
_symmetry.space_group_name_H-M   'P 1'
#
loop_
_entity.id
_entity.type
_entity.pdbx_description
1 polymer ?
#
loop_
_entity_poly.entity_id
_entity_poly.type
_entity_poly.pdbx_seq_one_letter_code
_entity_poly.pdbx_strand_id
1 'polypeptide(L)'
;MNMADEWSEVRTAAETLRPPTQVAPRHTRRLSDKILIAFHQACDQSDFEVAEELLRILETMVTRRPSVPDQNRRKNMETLVAAHERLWLLRHPEPGN
;
A
#
# COMPACT_ATOMS: atom_id res chain seq x y z
N MET A 1 -50.56 -40.89 -6.12
CA MET A 1 -50.10 -39.52 -6.38
C MET A 1 -50.10 -38.75 -5.08
N ASN A 2 -48.94 -38.36 -4.56
CA ASN A 2 -48.84 -37.36 -3.50
C ASN A 2 -47.78 -36.33 -3.91
N MET A 3 -48.17 -35.06 -3.91
CA MET A 3 -47.57 -33.93 -4.61
C MET A 3 -46.68 -33.09 -3.67
N ALA A 4 -46.05 -33.74 -2.68
CA ALA A 4 -45.39 -33.10 -1.54
C ALA A 4 -43.92 -33.54 -1.32
N ASP A 5 -43.43 -34.60 -1.96
CA ASP A 5 -42.04 -35.05 -1.80
C ASP A 5 -41.07 -34.42 -2.83
N GLU A 6 -41.57 -33.80 -3.89
CA GLU A 6 -40.74 -33.30 -5.01
C GLU A 6 -40.05 -31.94 -4.73
N TRP A 7 -40.38 -31.29 -3.60
CA TRP A 7 -39.87 -29.94 -3.27
C TRP A 7 -38.76 -29.92 -2.21
N SER A 8 -38.24 -31.08 -1.81
CA SER A 8 -37.15 -31.19 -0.83
C SER A 8 -35.77 -31.44 -1.43
N GLU A 9 -35.67 -31.82 -2.71
CA GLU A 9 -34.37 -32.13 -3.34
C GLU A 9 -33.72 -30.94 -4.06
N VAL A 10 -34.45 -29.84 -4.29
CA VAL A 10 -33.94 -28.69 -5.06
C VAL A 10 -33.14 -27.70 -4.21
N ARG A 11 -33.14 -27.80 -2.88
CA ARG A 11 -32.41 -26.86 -2.00
C ARG A 11 -30.98 -27.26 -1.68
N THR A 12 -30.57 -28.48 -2.01
CA THR A 12 -29.26 -29.02 -1.59
C THR A 12 -28.21 -29.01 -2.71
N ALA A 13 -28.55 -28.50 -3.90
CA ALA A 13 -27.63 -28.43 -5.05
C ALA A 13 -26.97 -27.04 -5.22
N ALA A 14 -27.41 -26.01 -4.50
CA ALA A 14 -26.92 -24.64 -4.66
C ALA A 14 -25.71 -24.29 -3.76
N GLU A 15 -25.17 -25.25 -3.00
CA GLU A 15 -24.12 -25.00 -2.00
C GLU A 15 -22.74 -25.58 -2.36
N THR A 16 -22.51 -25.93 -3.64
CA THR A 16 -21.24 -26.59 -4.04
C THR A 16 -20.40 -25.79 -5.04
N LEU A 17 -20.77 -24.56 -5.35
CA LEU A 17 -20.00 -23.70 -6.26
C LEU A 17 -19.81 -22.29 -5.69
N ARG A 18 -19.32 -22.19 -4.46
CA ARG A 18 -18.54 -20.99 -4.11
C ARG A 18 -17.17 -21.20 -4.75
N PRO A 19 -16.77 -20.40 -5.76
CA PRO A 19 -15.37 -20.41 -6.19
C PRO A 19 -14.52 -20.14 -4.95
N PRO A 20 -13.30 -20.69 -4.84
CA PRO A 20 -12.41 -20.32 -3.75
C PRO A 20 -12.37 -18.80 -3.76
N THR A 21 -12.88 -18.18 -2.69
CA THR A 21 -12.70 -16.75 -2.45
C THR A 21 -11.22 -16.56 -2.63
N GLN A 22 -10.82 -15.91 -3.72
CA GLN A 22 -9.43 -15.55 -3.96
C GLN A 22 -9.00 -14.92 -2.65
N VAL A 23 -8.14 -15.62 -1.92
CA VAL A 23 -7.61 -15.13 -0.67
C VAL A 23 -6.87 -13.89 -1.10
N ALA A 24 -7.52 -12.73 -0.96
CA ALA A 24 -6.99 -11.46 -1.41
C ALA A 24 -5.56 -11.44 -0.86
N PRO A 25 -4.55 -11.32 -1.72
CA PRO A 25 -3.16 -11.53 -1.34
C PRO A 25 -2.95 -10.79 -0.05
N ARG A 26 -2.65 -11.52 1.03
CA ARG A 26 -2.51 -10.96 2.39
C ARG A 26 -1.61 -9.76 2.21
N HIS A 27 -2.18 -8.56 2.30
CA HIS A 27 -1.55 -7.36 1.79
C HIS A 27 -0.44 -7.01 2.77
N THR A 28 0.67 -7.75 2.70
CA THR A 28 1.86 -7.46 3.47
C THR A 28 2.25 -6.08 3.03
N ARG A 29 2.35 -5.15 3.99
CA ARG A 29 2.75 -3.76 3.75
C ARG A 29 3.92 -3.73 2.76
N ARG A 30 3.79 -2.99 1.65
CA ARG A 30 4.81 -2.96 0.59
C ARG A 30 6.12 -2.46 1.18
N LEU A 31 7.25 -2.80 0.56
CA LEU A 31 8.54 -2.28 1.02
C LEU A 31 8.55 -0.74 1.02
N SER A 32 7.94 -0.10 0.01
CA SER A 32 7.75 1.37 -0.02
C SER A 32 6.99 1.90 1.18
N ASP A 33 5.92 1.21 1.60
CA ASP A 33 5.15 1.61 2.79
C ASP A 33 6.00 1.49 4.06
N LYS A 34 6.84 0.45 4.15
CA LYS A 34 7.75 0.26 5.29
C LYS A 34 8.82 1.35 5.35
N ILE A 35 9.38 1.72 4.19
CA ILE A 35 10.36 2.80 4.08
C ILE A 35 9.73 4.14 4.48
N LEU A 36 8.49 4.42 4.06
CA LEU A 36 7.80 5.64 4.45
C LEU A 36 7.56 5.75 5.95
N ILE A 37 7.19 4.65 6.63
CA ILE A 37 7.07 4.65 8.10
C ILE A 37 8.42 4.96 8.75
N ALA A 38 9.48 4.27 8.31
CA ALA A 38 10.82 4.46 8.87
C ALA A 38 11.31 5.89 8.65
N PHE A 39 11.00 6.47 7.48
CA PHE A 39 11.29 7.86 7.16
C PHE A 39 10.58 8.82 8.14
N HIS A 40 9.27 8.64 8.36
CA HIS A 40 8.54 9.46 9.32
C HIS A 40 9.08 9.31 10.74
N GLN A 41 9.41 8.08 11.14
CA GLN A 41 10.03 7.82 12.43
C GLN A 41 11.39 8.53 12.56
N ALA A 42 12.23 8.50 11.53
CA ALA A 42 13.51 9.21 11.53
C ALA A 42 13.30 10.74 11.60
N CYS A 43 12.31 11.28 10.88
CA CYS A 43 11.92 12.69 11.01
C CYS A 43 11.50 13.05 12.43
N ASP A 44 10.68 12.21 13.08
CA ASP A 44 10.19 12.46 14.44
C ASP A 44 11.31 12.37 15.48
N GLN A 45 12.39 11.63 15.17
CA GLN A 45 13.61 11.53 15.98
C GLN A 45 14.66 12.60 15.64
N SER A 46 14.37 13.51 14.70
CA SER A 46 15.32 14.48 14.14
C SER A 46 16.60 13.84 13.54
N ASP A 47 16.53 12.55 13.18
CA ASP A 47 17.62 11.85 12.49
C ASP A 47 17.50 12.08 10.98
N PHE A 48 17.91 13.27 10.57
CA PHE A 48 17.71 13.72 9.19
C PHE A 48 18.63 13.04 8.19
N GLU A 49 19.78 12.50 8.61
CA GLU A 49 20.68 11.76 7.75
C GLU A 49 20.03 10.43 7.34
N VAL A 50 19.52 9.68 8.31
CA VAL A 50 18.78 8.44 8.06
C VAL A 50 17.51 8.70 7.23
N ALA A 51 16.77 9.78 7.54
CA ALA A 51 15.60 10.16 6.76
C ALA A 51 15.93 10.43 5.27
N GLU A 52 17.05 11.08 5.00
CA GLU A 52 17.49 11.35 3.62
C GLU A 52 17.89 10.06 2.88
N GLU A 53 18.61 9.16 3.54
CA GLU A 53 18.97 7.86 2.94
C GLU A 53 17.73 7.03 2.59
N LEU A 54 16.75 6.99 3.49
CA LEU A 54 15.47 6.30 3.26
C LEU A 54 14.72 6.90 2.06
N LEU A 55 14.72 8.24 1.92
CA LEU A 55 14.12 8.91 0.76
C LEU A 55 14.83 8.56 -0.54
N ARG A 56 16.17 8.53 -0.58
CA ARG A 56 16.93 8.12 -1.77
C ARG A 56 16.61 6.68 -2.20
N ILE A 57 16.42 5.78 -1.24
CA ILE A 57 16.01 4.40 -1.52
C ILE A 57 14.58 4.40 -2.11
N LEU A 58 13.66 5.14 -1.51
CA LEU A 58 12.28 5.24 -2.01
C LEU A 58 12.23 5.82 -3.44
N GLU A 59 12.96 6.91 -3.68
CA GLU A 59 13.11 7.53 -5.00
C GLU A 59 13.62 6.52 -6.02
N THR A 60 14.68 5.78 -5.67
CA THR A 60 15.23 4.72 -6.51
C THR A 60 14.17 3.67 -6.86
N MET A 61 13.30 3.30 -5.92
CA MET A 61 12.22 2.35 -6.17
C MET A 61 11.12 2.91 -7.08
N VAL A 62 10.76 4.19 -6.93
CA VAL A 62 9.68 4.84 -7.69
C VAL A 62 10.10 5.21 -9.12
N THR A 63 11.37 5.59 -9.30
CA THR A 63 11.91 6.06 -10.59
C THR A 63 12.48 4.94 -11.45
N ARG A 64 12.85 3.80 -10.86
CA ARG A 64 13.24 2.61 -11.63
C ARG A 64 12.11 2.20 -12.56
N ARG A 65 12.41 2.10 -13.87
CA ARG A 65 11.45 1.70 -14.90
C ARG A 65 10.85 0.34 -14.54
N PRO A 66 9.54 0.26 -14.20
CA PRO A 66 8.95 -1.02 -13.88
C PRO A 66 8.77 -1.83 -15.17
N SER A 67 9.06 -3.13 -15.12
CA SER A 67 8.87 -4.05 -16.25
C SER A 67 7.39 -4.22 -16.62
N VAL A 68 6.49 -3.86 -15.71
CA VAL A 68 5.03 -3.89 -15.84
C VAL A 68 4.49 -2.49 -15.55
N PRO A 69 3.50 -1.98 -16.31
CA PRO A 69 2.88 -0.69 -16.02
C PRO A 69 2.28 -0.67 -14.61
N ASP A 70 2.88 0.14 -13.73
CA ASP A 70 2.40 0.37 -12.37
C ASP A 70 1.26 1.40 -12.37
N GLN A 71 0.02 0.93 -12.14
CA GLN A 71 -1.16 1.79 -12.02
C GLN A 71 -1.05 2.82 -10.89
N ASN A 72 -0.20 2.57 -9.89
CA ASN A 72 0.01 3.47 -8.75
C ASN A 72 1.14 4.48 -8.97
N ARG A 73 1.84 4.49 -10.12
CA ARG A 73 3.06 5.29 -10.32
C ARG A 73 2.87 6.78 -10.01
N ARG A 74 1.73 7.36 -10.41
CA ARG A 74 1.40 8.76 -10.13
C ARG A 74 1.28 9.02 -8.62
N LYS A 75 0.50 8.19 -7.92
CA LYS A 75 0.32 8.30 -6.46
C LYS A 75 1.63 8.09 -5.70
N ASN A 76 2.47 7.16 -6.16
CA ASN A 76 3.78 6.91 -5.58
C ASN A 76 4.70 8.13 -5.74
N MET A 77 4.65 8.80 -6.89
CA MET A 77 5.40 10.04 -7.13
C MET A 77 4.90 11.20 -6.25
N GLU A 78 3.58 11.39 -6.14
CA GLU A 78 2.98 12.40 -5.26
C GLU A 78 3.41 12.18 -3.80
N THR A 79 3.41 10.92 -3.36
CA THR A 79 3.84 10.54 -2.01
C THR A 79 5.33 10.82 -1.80
N LEU A 80 6.18 10.55 -2.80
CA LEU A 80 7.61 10.85 -2.76
C LEU A 80 7.85 12.36 -2.65
N VAL A 81 7.14 13.18 -3.44
CA VAL A 81 7.25 14.64 -3.40
C VAL A 81 6.85 15.18 -2.01
N ALA A 82 5.72 14.75 -1.47
CA ALA A 82 5.27 15.15 -0.14
C ALA A 82 6.29 14.78 0.96
N ALA A 83 6.98 13.64 0.83
CA ALA A 83 8.02 13.24 1.75
C ALA A 83 9.28 14.13 1.65
N HIS A 84 9.70 14.50 0.42
CA HIS A 84 10.77 15.48 0.22
C HIS A 84 10.44 16.85 0.83
N GLU A 85 9.23 17.34 0.61
CA GLU A 85 8.75 18.61 1.17
C GLU A 85 8.79 18.59 2.70
N ARG A 86 8.34 17.49 3.32
CA ARG A 86 8.42 17.32 4.78
C ARG A 86 9.87 17.43 5.28
N LEU A 87 10.80 16.69 4.67
CA LEU A 87 12.21 16.74 5.11
C LEU A 87 12.80 18.14 4.92
N TRP A 88 12.45 18.80 3.82
CA TRP A 88 12.89 20.18 3.56
C TRP A 88 12.47 21.14 4.67
N LEU A 89 11.18 21.13 5.04
CA LEU A 89 10.63 22.00 6.08
C LEU A 89 11.25 21.73 7.46
N LEU A 90 11.56 20.47 7.77
CA LEU A 90 12.23 20.12 9.03
C LEU A 90 13.68 20.61 9.10
N ARG A 91 14.39 20.65 7.96
CA ARG A 91 15.77 21.15 7.87
C ARG A 91 15.85 22.68 7.76
N HIS A 92 14.79 23.31 7.29
CA HIS A 92 14.69 24.76 7.10
C HIS A 92 13.47 25.27 7.87
N PRO A 93 13.51 25.24 9.21
CA PRO A 93 12.45 25.85 9.99
C PRO A 93 12.36 27.32 9.58
N GLU A 94 11.16 27.74 9.14
CA GLU A 94 10.91 29.14 8.81
C GLU A 94 11.36 30.01 9.99
N PRO A 95 12.12 31.10 9.74
CA PRO A 95 12.57 31.98 10.81
C PRO A 95 11.35 32.73 11.39
N GLY A 96 10.77 32.14 12.44
CA GLY A 96 9.85 32.80 13.37
C GLY A 96 8.41 32.99 12.88
N ASN A 97 7.49 32.32 13.55
CA ASN A 97 6.21 32.91 13.93
C ASN A 97 6.21 33.11 15.45
#